data_AF-A0A8J2NK08-F1
#
_entry.id   AF-A0A8J2NK08-F1
#
_cell.length_a   1.000
_cell.length_b   1.000
_cell.length_c   1.000
_cell.angle_alpha   90.00
_cell.angle_beta   90.00
_cell.angle_gamma   90.00
#
_symmetry.space_group_name_H-M   'P 1'
#
loop_
_entity.id
_entity.type
_entity.pdbx_description
1 polymer ?
#
loop_
_entity_poly.entity_id
_entity_poly.type
_entity_poly.pdbx_seq_one_letter_code
_entity_poly.pdbx_strand_id
1 'polypeptide(L)' 'YHVVPLPEAGTDSFTFSEHLIKLWVSFIKSGKPSDVYPNVEEWVPFTSQKPSTLVLDLPAENFPDPMKERMEFWKGLN' A
#
# COMPACT_ATOMS: atom_id res chain seq x y z
N TYR A 1 -23.19 -16.56 4.65
CA TYR A 1 -22.34 -15.59 3.94
C TYR A 1 -22.46 -14.24 4.63
N HIS A 2 -21.36 -13.67 5.10
CA HIS A 2 -21.36 -12.28 5.59
C HIS A 2 -21.12 -11.35 4.40
N VAL A 3 -22.06 -10.45 4.13
CA VAL A 3 -21.87 -9.35 3.18
C VAL A 3 -21.08 -8.27 3.92
N VAL A 4 -19.89 -7.94 3.44
CA VAL A 4 -19.17 -6.78 3.93
C VAL A 4 -19.91 -5.54 3.39
N PRO A 5 -20.44 -4.67 4.26
CA PRO A 5 -21.11 -3.47 3.81
C PRO A 5 -20.13 -2.58 3.05
N LEU A 6 -20.61 -1.92 1.99
CA LEU A 6 -19.82 -0.89 1.33
C LEU A 6 -19.55 0.25 2.33
N PRO A 7 -18.36 0.86 2.31
CA PRO A 7 -18.07 2.01 3.15
C PRO A 7 -19.08 3.13 2.91
N GLU A 8 -19.59 3.73 3.98
CA GLU A 8 -20.47 4.89 3.87
C GLU A 8 -19.67 6.11 3.39
N ALA A 9 -20.26 6.88 2.48
CA ALA A 9 -19.62 8.08 1.93
C ALA A 9 -19.24 9.06 3.04
N GLY A 10 -18.04 9.65 2.94
CA GLY A 10 -17.52 10.59 3.94
C GLY A 10 -16.81 9.95 5.14
N THR A 11 -16.77 8.62 5.23
CA THR A 11 -15.96 7.91 6.24
C THR A 11 -14.51 7.74 5.79
N ASP A 12 -13.60 7.56 6.75
CA ASP A 12 -12.20 7.18 6.46
C ASP A 12 -12.11 5.89 5.65
N SER A 13 -12.99 4.91 5.92
CA SER A 13 -13.06 3.68 5.14
C SER A 13 -13.43 3.91 3.67
N PHE A 14 -14.31 4.88 3.40
CA PHE A 14 -14.66 5.26 2.03
C PHE A 14 -13.49 5.96 1.34
N THR A 15 -12.86 6.92 2.00
CA THR A 15 -11.68 7.63 1.49
C THR A 15 -10.52 6.66 1.20
N PHE A 16 -10.25 5.74 2.14
CA PHE A 16 -9.25 4.69 1.97
C PHE A 16 -9.56 3.80 0.76
N SER A 17 -10.81 3.34 0.64
CA SER A 17 -11.25 2.51 -0.49
C SER A 17 -11.13 3.25 -1.82
N GLU A 18 -11.50 4.53 -1.87
CA GLU A 18 -11.39 5.35 -3.08
C GLU A 18 -9.93 5.51 -3.51
N HIS A 19 -9.03 5.83 -2.58
CA HIS A 19 -7.61 5.93 -2.88
C HIS A 19 -7.02 4.59 -3.33
N LEU A 20 -7.37 3.49 -2.68
CA LEU A 20 -6.89 2.15 -3.03
C LEU A 20 -7.34 1.75 -4.46
N ILE A 21 -8.61 1.98 -4.79
CA ILE A 21 -9.16 1.68 -6.13
C ILE A 21 -8.42 2.51 -7.19
N LYS A 22 -8.27 3.81 -6.97
CA LYS A 22 -7.58 4.69 -7.92
C LYS A 22 -6.12 4.26 -8.11
N LEU A 23 -5.41 3.90 -7.04
CA LEU A 23 -4.03 3.40 -7.09
C LEU A 23 -3.92 2.13 -7.96
N TRP A 24 -4.83 1.18 -7.77
CA TRP A 24 -4.91 -0.04 -8.60
C TRP A 24 -5.23 0.27 -10.06
N VAL A 25 -6.15 1.20 -10.33
CA VAL A 25 -6.50 1.61 -11.69
C VAL A 25 -5.32 2.29 -12.40
N SER A 26 -4.56 3.13 -11.70
CA SER A 26 -3.35 3.76 -12.24
C SER A 26 -2.31 2.71 -12.62
N PHE A 27 -2.07 1.73 -11.75
CA PHE A 27 -1.18 0.61 -12.04
C PHE A 27 -1.59 -0.15 -13.31
N ILE A 28 -2.88 -0.46 -13.49
CA ILE A 28 -3.38 -1.14 -14.70
C ILE A 28 -3.14 -0.29 -15.96
N LYS A 29 -3.33 1.03 -15.87
CA LYS A 29 -3.25 1.94 -17.02
C LYS A 29 -1.81 2.24 -17.47
N SER A 30 -0.90 2.44 -16.52
CA SER A 30 0.44 2.99 -16.80
C SER A 30 1.58 2.11 -16.30
N GLY A 31 1.28 1.05 -15.54
CA GLY A 31 2.27 0.30 -14.78
C GLY A 31 2.79 1.03 -13.53
N LYS A 32 2.24 2.21 -13.21
CA LYS A 32 2.67 3.05 -12.08
C LYS A 32 1.49 3.40 -11.16
N PRO A 33 1.56 3.10 -9.84
CA PRO A 33 0.47 3.39 -8.90
C PRO A 33 0.42 4.84 -8.37
N SER A 34 1.31 5.73 -8.82
CA SER A 34 1.71 6.98 -8.14
C SER A 34 0.72 8.13 -8.15
N ASP A 35 -0.25 8.16 -9.06
CA ASP A 35 -0.91 9.45 -9.42
C ASP A 35 -2.10 9.83 -8.51
N VAL A 36 -2.20 9.27 -7.31
CA VAL A 36 -3.50 9.13 -6.62
C VAL A 36 -3.49 9.54 -5.14
N TYR A 37 -2.45 9.21 -4.37
CA TYR A 37 -2.47 9.45 -2.92
C TYR A 37 -1.84 10.81 -2.59
N PRO A 38 -2.51 11.66 -1.79
CA PRO A 38 -1.86 12.85 -1.25
C PRO A 38 -0.66 12.42 -0.37
N ASN A 39 0.49 13.06 -0.56
CA ASN A 39 1.77 12.83 0.15
C ASN A 39 2.60 11.60 -0.25
N VAL A 40 2.14 10.79 -1.21
CA VAL A 40 2.99 9.75 -1.83
C VAL A 40 3.36 10.22 -3.23
N GLU A 41 4.53 10.84 -3.38
CA GLU A 41 5.02 11.25 -4.71
C GLU A 41 5.18 10.04 -5.66
N GLU A 42 5.60 8.89 -5.12
CA GLU A 42 5.74 7.65 -5.87
C GLU A 42 5.67 6.43 -4.94
N TRP A 43 4.90 5.39 -5.30
CA TRP A 43 5.09 4.06 -4.74
C TRP A 43 6.30 3.43 -5.43
N VAL A 44 7.45 3.47 -4.76
CA VAL A 44 8.74 3.03 -5.31
C VAL A 44 8.72 1.51 -5.56
N PRO A 45 9.17 1.03 -6.73
CA PRO A 45 9.27 -0.39 -6.99
C PRO A 45 10.15 -1.13 -5.99
N PHE A 46 9.70 -2.32 -5.57
CA PHE A 46 10.50 -3.19 -4.72
C PHE A 46 11.69 -3.76 -5.50
N THR A 47 12.89 -3.72 -4.89
CA THR A 47 14.08 -4.43 -5.38
C THR A 47 14.79 -5.10 -4.22
N SER A 48 15.54 -6.18 -4.48
CA SER A 48 16.31 -6.85 -3.43
C SER A 48 17.41 -5.96 -2.83
N GLN A 49 17.90 -4.96 -3.58
CA GLN A 49 18.91 -4.01 -3.14
C GLN A 49 18.32 -2.85 -2.35
N LYS A 50 17.09 -2.44 -2.69
CA LYS A 50 16.34 -1.36 -2.04
C LYS A 50 14.89 -1.80 -1.81
N PRO A 51 14.66 -2.66 -0.79
CA PRO A 51 13.31 -3.03 -0.39
C PRO A 51 12.53 -1.81 0.07
N SER A 52 11.34 -1.62 -0.48
CA SER A 52 10.42 -0.55 -0.09
C SER A 52 9.00 -1.12 -0.07
N THR A 53 8.26 -0.76 0.97
CA THR A 53 6.88 -1.17 1.18
C THR A 53 6.02 0.07 1.30
N LEU A 54 4.97 0.17 0.49
CA LEU A 54 3.93 1.16 0.73
C LEU A 54 3.01 0.61 1.83
N VAL A 55 2.95 1.31 2.95
CA VAL A 55 1.95 1.07 4.00
C VAL A 55 0.69 1.80 3.57
N LEU A 56 -0.35 1.02 3.30
CA LEU A 56 -1.66 1.53 2.91
C LEU A 56 -2.42 1.99 4.17
N ASP A 57 -2.45 3.30 4.38
CA ASP A 57 -3.20 3.95 5.45
C ASP A 57 -3.68 5.34 4.98
N LEU A 58 -4.22 6.16 5.89
CA LEU A 58 -4.61 7.56 5.66
C LEU A 58 -3.79 8.49 6.58
N PRO A 59 -2.65 9.04 6.13
CA PRO A 59 -2.07 8.94 4.77
C PRO A 59 -1.27 7.66 4.54
N ALA A 60 -1.06 7.30 3.28
CA ALA A 60 -0.17 6.22 2.90
C ALA A 60 1.29 6.69 2.96
N GLU A 61 2.21 5.79 3.31
CA GLU A 61 3.63 6.12 3.50
C GLU A 61 4.53 4.99 3.00
N ASN A 62 5.68 5.35 2.42
CA ASN A 62 6.69 4.37 2.02
C ASN A 62 7.62 4.08 3.21
N PHE A 63 7.73 2.81 3.59
CA PHE A 63 8.65 2.34 4.61
C PHE A 63 9.77 1.49 3.99
N PRO A 64 11.05 1.74 4.35
CA PRO A 64 12.14 0.85 3.97
C PRO A 64 12.09 -0.42 4.81
N ASP A 65 11.83 -1.56 4.15
CA ASP A 65 11.88 -2.91 4.70
C ASP A 65 11.37 -3.08 6.15
N PRO A 66 10.10 -2.72 6.44
CA PRO A 66 9.58 -2.72 7.81
C PRO A 66 9.51 -4.11 8.46
N MET A 67 9.65 -5.19 7.68
CA MET A 67 9.61 -6.57 8.15
C MET A 67 10.99 -7.22 8.24
N LYS A 68 12.08 -6.49 7.98
CA LYS A 68 13.44 -7.04 7.90
C LYS A 68 13.82 -7.89 9.11
N GLU A 69 13.77 -7.31 10.32
CA GLU A 69 14.18 -7.98 11.55
C GLU A 69 13.36 -9.24 11.81
N ARG A 70 12.05 -9.17 11.57
CA ARG A 70 11.15 -10.31 11.70
C ARG A 70 11.51 -11.41 10.70
N MET A 71 11.77 -11.05 9.44
CA MET A 71 12.14 -12.01 8.40
C MET A 71 13.51 -12.65 8.68
N GLU A 72 14.47 -11.89 9.18
CA GLU A 72 15.79 -12.40 9.60
C GLU A 72 15.66 -13.38 10.77
N PHE A 73 14.84 -13.05 11.76
CA PHE A 73 14.54 -13.95 12.88
C PHE A 73 14.01 -15.31 12.40
N TRP A 74 13.00 -15.33 11.53
CA TRP A 74 12.42 -16.59 11.02
C TRP A 74 13.39 -17.37 10.13
N LYS A 75 14.26 -16.69 9.37
CA LYS A 75 15.28 -17.36 8.56
C LYS A 75 16.38 -18.02 9.41
N GLY A 76 16.74 -17.42 10.54
CA GLY A 76 17.77 -17.96 11.44
C GLY A 76 17.31 -19.14 12.32
N LEU A 77 16.02 -19.45 12.32
CA LEU A 77 15.44 -20.63 13.00
C LEU A 77 15.44 -21.90 12.13
N ASN A 78 15.76 -21.78 10.84
CA ASN A 78 15.91 -22.89 9.89
C ASN A 78 17.39 -23.24 9.68
#